data_AF-A0A379XX34-F1
#
_entry.id   AF-A0A379XX34-F1
#
_cell.length_a   1.000
_cell.length_b   1.000
_cell.length_c   1.000
_cell.angle_alpha   90.00
_cell.angle_beta   90.00
_cell.angle_gamma   90.00
#
_symmetry.space_group_name_H-M   'P 1'
#
loop_
_entity.id
_entity.type
_entity.pdbx_description
1 polymer ?
#
loop_
_entity_poly.entity_id
_entity_poly.type
_entity_poly.pdbx_seq_one_letter_code
_entity_poly.pdbx_strand_id
1 'polypeptide(L)'
;MGDCHLVVQKRGAADAVLPSKLTNILAVGGNAVITAEPHTELGQLCARYPGIAVCVEPESADALVDGISQVLAMPKNNTTAREYAERTLQ
;
A
#
# COMPACT_ATOMS: atom_id res chain seq x y z
N MET A 1 -14.16 5.78 12.47
CA MET A 1 -12.70 5.76 12.28
C MET A 1 -12.34 4.58 11.42
N GLY A 2 -11.58 4.81 10.36
CA GLY A 2 -10.98 3.76 9.54
C GLY A 2 -9.51 3.62 9.94
N ASP A 3 -9.02 2.40 9.91
CA ASP A 3 -7.61 2.12 10.17
C ASP A 3 -6.80 2.48 8.91
N CYS A 4 -5.75 3.28 9.08
CA CYS A 4 -4.79 3.60 8.03
C CYS A 4 -3.48 2.91 8.37
N HIS A 5 -3.05 1.98 7.52
CA HIS A 5 -1.76 1.32 7.69
C HIS A 5 -0.68 2.06 6.90
N LEU A 6 0.51 2.17 7.48
CA LEU A 6 1.65 2.82 6.84
C LEU A 6 2.76 1.81 6.56
N VAL A 7 3.18 1.71 5.31
CA VAL A 7 4.32 0.91 4.87
C VAL A 7 5.33 1.86 4.24
N VAL A 8 6.27 2.34 5.05
CA VAL A 8 7.23 3.36 4.64
C VAL A 8 8.55 2.68 4.22
N GLN A 9 8.95 2.87 2.97
CA GLN A 9 10.27 2.56 2.44
C GLN A 9 11.09 3.85 2.24
N LYS A 10 12.40 3.75 2.51
CA LYS A 10 13.37 4.80 2.15
C LYS A 10 13.69 4.74 0.66
N ARG A 11 14.23 5.81 0.11
CA ARG A 11 14.71 5.83 -1.29
C ARG A 11 15.82 4.79 -1.48
N GLY A 12 15.83 4.11 -2.63
CA GLY A 12 16.81 3.06 -2.92
C GLY A 12 16.55 1.73 -2.20
N ALA A 13 15.45 1.59 -1.45
CA ALA A 13 14.96 0.30 -0.97
C ALA A 13 14.25 -0.45 -2.11
N ALA A 14 14.98 -0.75 -3.18
CA ALA A 14 14.42 -1.42 -4.37
C ALA A 14 14.09 -2.90 -4.12
N ASP A 15 14.75 -3.52 -3.14
CA ASP A 15 14.74 -4.96 -2.88
C ASP A 15 13.77 -5.40 -1.77
N ALA A 16 12.80 -4.55 -1.41
CA ALA A 16 11.82 -4.93 -0.40
C ALA A 16 10.84 -5.96 -1.00
N VAL A 17 11.19 -7.25 -0.86
CA VAL A 17 10.25 -8.37 -0.96
C VAL A 17 9.00 -7.99 -0.18
N LEU A 18 7.83 -8.31 -0.73
CA LEU A 18 6.52 -7.98 -0.18
C LEU A 18 6.52 -8.12 1.37
N PRO A 19 6.40 -7.01 2.13
CA PRO A 19 6.55 -7.07 3.57
C PRO A 19 5.51 -8.00 4.19
N SER A 20 5.91 -8.91 5.07
CA SER A 20 4.99 -9.88 5.70
C SER A 20 3.79 -9.23 6.40
N LYS A 21 3.95 -7.98 6.85
CA LYS A 21 2.87 -7.17 7.45
C LYS A 21 1.89 -6.62 6.40
N LEU A 22 2.35 -6.32 5.19
CA LEU A 22 1.50 -5.85 4.09
C LEU A 22 0.50 -6.94 3.70
N THR A 23 0.94 -8.19 3.58
CA THR A 23 0.05 -9.32 3.26
C THR A 23 -1.12 -9.43 4.24
N ASN A 24 -0.87 -9.28 5.54
CA ASN A 24 -1.94 -9.32 6.55
C ASN A 24 -2.90 -8.14 6.44
N ILE A 25 -2.37 -6.94 6.16
CA ILE A 25 -3.20 -5.75 5.92
C ILE A 25 -4.12 -5.98 4.72
N LEU A 26 -3.58 -6.53 3.63
CA LEU A 26 -4.34 -6.78 2.41
C LEU A 26 -5.39 -7.89 2.63
N ALA A 27 -5.03 -8.96 3.34
CA ALA A 27 -5.91 -10.09 3.63
C ALA A 27 -7.17 -9.70 4.42
N VAL A 28 -7.05 -8.74 5.35
CA VAL A 28 -8.21 -8.22 6.10
C VAL A 28 -8.99 -7.14 5.33
N GLY A 29 -8.56 -6.79 4.11
CA GLY A 29 -9.14 -5.70 3.32
C GLY A 29 -8.83 -4.31 3.87
N GLY A 30 -7.69 -4.14 4.55
CA GLY A 30 -7.25 -2.86 5.09
C GLY A 30 -6.73 -1.92 4.00
N ASN A 31 -6.85 -0.61 4.22
CA ASN A 31 -6.22 0.39 3.37
C ASN A 31 -4.82 0.74 3.89
N ALA A 32 -3.89 0.91 2.97
CA ALA A 32 -2.51 1.27 3.29
C ALA A 32 -2.01 2.45 2.45
N VAL A 33 -1.17 3.28 3.05
CA VAL A 33 -0.25 4.17 2.33
C VAL A 33 1.10 3.48 2.23
N ILE A 34 1.64 3.42 1.02
CA ILE A 34 2.93 2.81 0.73
C ILE A 34 3.84 3.88 0.15
N THR A 35 5.02 4.10 0.75
CA THR A 35 6.05 4.90 0.08
C THR A 35 6.91 3.96 -0.75
N ALA A 36 7.00 4.17 -2.06
CA ALA A 36 7.78 3.31 -2.95
C ALA A 36 8.13 4.03 -4.27
N GLU A 37 9.30 3.73 -4.83
CA GLU A 37 9.63 4.24 -6.17
C GLU A 37 8.93 3.37 -7.23
N PRO A 38 8.52 3.93 -8.39
CA PRO A 38 7.68 3.22 -9.37
C PRO A 38 8.28 1.92 -9.92
N HIS A 39 9.62 1.83 -9.95
CA HIS A 39 10.34 0.67 -10.48
C HIS A 39 10.52 -0.46 -9.46
N THR A 40 10.29 -0.20 -8.17
CA THR A 40 10.36 -1.22 -7.09
C THR A 40 9.20 -2.21 -7.17
N GLU A 41 9.33 -3.38 -6.51
CA GLU A 41 8.27 -4.38 -6.48
C GLU A 41 6.94 -3.82 -5.93
N LEU A 42 7.00 -3.02 -4.86
CA LEU A 42 5.84 -2.36 -4.26
C LEU A 42 5.25 -1.27 -5.16
N GLY A 43 6.09 -0.50 -5.85
CA GLY A 43 5.63 0.48 -6.83
C GLY A 43 4.88 -0.21 -7.98
N GLN A 44 5.43 -1.30 -8.49
CA GLN A 44 4.79 -2.10 -9.54
C GLN A 44 3.53 -2.82 -9.04
N LEU A 45 3.46 -3.24 -7.77
CA LEU A 45 2.24 -3.78 -7.18
C LEU A 45 1.10 -2.75 -7.24
N CYS A 46 1.36 -1.53 -6.78
CA CYS A 46 0.35 -0.46 -6.78
C CYS A 46 -0.06 -0.07 -8.20
N ALA A 47 0.87 -0.09 -9.16
CA ALA A 47 0.57 0.16 -10.57
C ALA A 47 -0.26 -0.97 -11.22
N ARG A 48 0.02 -2.24 -10.88
CA ARG A 48 -0.68 -3.41 -11.43
C ARG A 48 -2.08 -3.59 -10.85
N TYR A 49 -2.30 -3.20 -9.59
CA TYR A 49 -3.58 -3.33 -8.90
C TYR A 49 -4.07 -1.95 -8.41
N PRO A 50 -4.64 -1.12 -9.29
CA PRO A 50 -5.18 0.17 -8.90
C PRO A 50 -6.17 0.06 -7.74
N GLY A 51 -5.96 0.89 -6.70
CA GLY A 51 -6.79 0.88 -5.49
C GLY A 51 -6.36 -0.13 -4.42
N ILE A 52 -5.34 -0.98 -4.66
CA ILE A 52 -4.81 -1.90 -3.63
C ILE A 52 -4.25 -1.15 -2.42
N ALA A 53 -3.63 0.01 -2.66
CA ALA A 53 -3.04 0.91 -1.69
C ALA A 53 -2.84 2.29 -2.34
N VAL A 54 -2.61 3.31 -1.53
CA VAL A 54 -2.17 4.64 -2.01
C VAL A 54 -0.65 4.67 -2.02
N CYS A 55 -0.06 4.68 -3.22
CA CYS A 55 1.39 4.75 -3.39
C CYS A 55 1.85 6.21 -3.47
N VAL A 56 2.86 6.58 -2.69
CA VAL A 56 3.40 7.94 -2.63
C VAL A 56 4.92 7.96 -2.75
N GLU A 57 5.47 9.12 -3.08
CA GLU A 57 6.92 9.32 -3.22
C GLU A 57 7.65 9.10 -1.88
N PRO A 58 8.73 8.31 -1.84
CA PRO A 58 9.58 8.18 -0.67
C PRO A 58 10.20 9.52 -0.24
N GLU A 59 10.37 9.67 1.08
CA GLU A 59 11.04 10.84 1.69
C GLU A 59 10.33 12.18 1.42
N SER A 60 9.05 12.15 1.03
CA SER A 60 8.20 13.33 0.89
C SER A 60 7.13 13.34 1.98
N ALA A 61 7.28 14.25 2.95
CA ALA A 61 6.31 14.42 4.03
C ALA A 61 4.94 14.86 3.49
N ASP A 62 4.92 15.79 2.53
CA ASP A 62 3.69 16.29 1.92
C ASP A 62 2.94 15.17 1.19
N ALA A 63 3.66 14.36 0.40
CA ALA A 63 3.04 13.22 -0.30
C ALA A 63 2.48 12.19 0.68
N LEU A 64 3.14 11.97 1.83
CA LEU A 64 2.66 11.07 2.86
C LEU A 64 1.37 11.60 3.51
N VAL A 65 1.30 12.89 3.83
CA VAL A 65 0.09 13.54 4.40
C VAL A 65 -1.08 13.44 3.43
N ASP A 66 -0.84 13.72 2.15
CA ASP A 66 -1.86 13.58 1.11
C ASP A 66 -2.31 12.12 0.95
N GLY A 67 -1.37 11.17 1.00
CA GLY A 67 -1.67 9.75 0.94
C GLY A 67 -2.54 9.27 2.10
N ILE A 68 -2.24 9.72 3.32
CA ILE A 68 -3.05 9.41 4.52
C ILE A 68 -4.46 9.96 4.36
N SER A 69 -4.59 11.20 3.89
CA SER A 69 -5.88 11.84 3.68
C SER A 69 -6.73 11.08 2.65
N GLN A 70 -6.11 10.59 1.58
CA GLN A 70 -6.76 9.73 0.59
C GLN A 70 -7.24 8.41 1.20
N VAL A 71 -6.37 7.70 1.94
CA VAL A 71 -6.73 6.43 2.60
C VAL A 71 -7.89 6.60 3.57
N LEU A 72 -7.92 7.69 4.34
CA LEU A 72 -9.01 7.98 5.27
C LEU A 72 -10.36 8.25 4.57
N ALA A 73 -10.34 8.65 3.30
CA ALA A 73 -11.52 8.82 2.46
C ALA A 73 -11.96 7.54 1.73
N MET A 74 -11.13 6.48 1.73
CA MET A 74 -11.46 5.21 1.09
C MET A 74 -12.54 4.44 1.88
N PRO A 75 -13.29 3.54 1.21
CA PRO A 75 -14.16 2.60 1.89
C PRO A 75 -13.40 1.80 2.94
N LYS A 76 -14.04 1.49 4.08
CA LYS A 76 -13.43 0.73 5.18
C LYS A 76 -12.88 -0.63 4.77
N ASN A 77 -13.48 -1.26 3.76
CA ASN A 77 -13.08 -2.56 3.26
C ASN A 77 -12.58 -2.40 1.83
N ASN A 78 -11.29 -2.63 1.64
CA ASN A 78 -10.62 -2.61 0.36
C ASN A 78 -10.77 -3.97 -0.32
N THR A 79 -11.71 -4.05 -1.26
CA THR A 79 -11.98 -5.29 -2.00
C THR A 79 -10.80 -5.68 -2.88
N THR A 80 -10.12 -4.72 -3.51
CA THR A 80 -8.92 -4.97 -4.34
C THR A 80 -7.81 -5.62 -3.52
N ALA A 81 -7.57 -5.11 -2.31
CA ALA A 81 -6.60 -5.68 -1.38
C ALA A 81 -6.94 -7.12 -0.99
N ARG A 82 -8.22 -7.37 -0.66
CA ARG A 82 -8.68 -8.70 -0.25
C ARG A 82 -8.62 -9.72 -1.39
N GLU A 83 -9.08 -9.34 -2.59
CA GLU A 83 -9.00 -10.18 -3.79
C GLU A 83 -7.55 -10.50 -4.17
N TYR A 84 -6.63 -9.53 -4.04
CA TYR A 84 -5.21 -9.78 -4.25
C TYR A 84 -4.68 -10.82 -3.27
N ALA A 85 -4.93 -10.63 -1.97
CA ALA A 85 -4.46 -11.56 -0.94
C ALA A 85 -5.01 -12.98 -1.12
N GLU A 86 -6.30 -13.12 -1.47
CA GLU A 86 -6.94 -14.42 -1.75
C GLU A 86 -6.30 -15.16 -2.94
N ARG A 87 -5.78 -14.44 -3.94
CA ARG A 87 -5.10 -15.02 -5.11
C ARG A 87 -3.64 -15.38 -4.85
N THR A 88 -2.97 -14.66 -3.93
CA THR A 88 -1.53 -14.84 -3.65
C THR A 88 -1.27 -15.82 -2.50
N LEU A 89 -2.24 -16.07 -1.62
CA LEU A 89 -2.13 -16.98 -0.47
C LEU A 89 -2.57 -18.44 -0.76
N GLN A 90 -2.71 -18.82 -2.03
CA GLN A 90 -3.02 -20.21 -2.44
C GLN A 90 -1.77 -21.07 -2.62
#